data_AF-G9I7V1-F1
#
_entry.id   AF-G9I7V1-F1
#
_cell.length_a   1.000
_cell.length_b   1.000
_cell.length_c   1.000
_cell.angle_alpha   90.00
_cell.angle_beta   90.00
_cell.angle_gamma   90.00
#
_symmetry.space_group_name_H-M   'P 1'
#
loop_
_entity.id
_entity.type
_entity.pdbx_description
1 polymer ?
#
loop_
_entity_poly.entity_id
_entity_poly.type
_entity_poly.pdbx_seq_one_letter_code
_entity_poly.pdbx_strand_id
1 'polypeptide(L)'
;LRVGFYGDYVFDRVLKTDVPKQFTMGPIPTSSTSAADSATPTERNNAAYGKHMHDAEWFTNAGYIALNIWDRFDIFCTLGATSGYFKGNSSSFNLIGLIGISGSSLEGKYPNANISNGVVELYTDTTFSWSVGARGALWECGCATLGAEFQYAQSKPRVQELNVLSNVAQFTVHKPQGYIGKSLPLPTNAGTSNATDLKNATINYHEWQVGAALSYRLNMLVPYIGIQWSRAT
;
A
#
# COMPACT_ATOMS: atom_id res chain seq x y z
N LEU A 1 -1.73 2.93 -34.86
CA LEU A 1 -2.28 2.30 -33.65
C LEU A 1 -1.55 0.98 -33.43
N ARG A 2 -0.95 0.76 -32.25
CA ARG A 2 -0.37 -0.52 -31.84
C ARG A 2 -1.16 -1.05 -30.65
N VAL A 3 -1.51 -2.33 -30.66
CA VAL A 3 -2.25 -2.99 -29.57
C VAL A 3 -1.49 -4.26 -29.21
N GLY A 4 -1.33 -4.52 -27.92
CA GLY A 4 -0.68 -5.73 -27.42
C GLY A 4 -1.24 -6.13 -26.06
N PHE A 5 -0.99 -7.37 -25.67
CA PHE A 5 -1.24 -7.84 -24.31
C PHE A 5 0.09 -8.01 -23.61
N TYR A 6 0.16 -7.49 -22.39
CA TYR A 6 1.24 -7.82 -21.50
C TYR A 6 0.79 -8.94 -20.58
N GLY A 7 1.60 -10.01 -20.53
CA GLY A 7 1.43 -11.09 -19.57
C GLY A 7 1.64 -10.59 -18.14
N ASP A 8 1.23 -11.41 -17.18
CA ASP A 8 1.29 -11.12 -15.75
C ASP A 8 2.65 -10.54 -15.31
N TYR A 9 2.62 -9.36 -14.70
CA TYR A 9 3.78 -8.73 -14.08
C TYR A 9 3.62 -8.71 -12.57
N VAL A 10 4.67 -9.17 -11.88
CA VAL A 10 4.79 -9.10 -10.42
C VAL A 10 5.86 -8.09 -10.07
N PHE A 11 5.49 -7.05 -9.36
CA PHE A 11 6.45 -6.11 -8.75
C PHE A 11 6.57 -6.41 -7.27
N ASP A 12 7.76 -6.83 -6.84
CA ASP A 12 8.16 -6.87 -5.44
C ASP A 12 8.72 -5.49 -5.03
N ARG A 13 8.25 -4.96 -3.89
CA ARG A 13 8.60 -3.61 -3.41
C ARG A 13 8.84 -3.58 -1.92
N VAL A 14 9.84 -2.80 -1.53
CA VAL A 14 10.05 -2.40 -0.13
C VAL A 14 9.26 -1.12 0.15
N LEU A 15 8.08 -1.27 0.77
CA LEU A 15 7.24 -0.13 1.16
C LEU A 15 7.65 0.41 2.53
N LYS A 16 7.81 1.74 2.64
CA LYS A 16 8.04 2.43 3.90
C LYS A 16 6.72 2.97 4.45
N THR A 17 6.52 2.86 5.76
CA THR A 17 5.37 3.44 6.44
C THR A 17 5.57 4.94 6.66
N ASP A 18 4.66 5.75 6.12
CA ASP A 18 4.61 7.19 6.36
C ASP A 18 3.52 7.51 7.38
N VAL A 19 3.94 7.63 8.64
CA VAL A 19 3.05 7.90 9.78
C VAL A 19 3.70 8.92 10.71
N PRO A 20 2.94 9.65 11.54
CA PRO A 20 3.50 10.54 12.54
C PRO A 20 4.36 9.78 13.57
N LYS A 21 5.40 10.43 14.10
CA LYS A 21 6.31 9.86 15.12
C LYS A 21 5.58 9.51 16.42
N GLN A 22 4.57 10.28 16.78
CA GLN A 22 3.73 10.07 17.95
C GLN A 22 2.26 10.04 17.56
N PHE A 23 1.47 9.32 18.35
CA PHE A 23 0.02 9.31 18.24
C PHE A 23 -0.59 9.23 19.63
N THR A 24 -1.78 9.82 19.78
CA THR A 24 -2.52 9.85 21.03
C THR A 24 -3.19 8.50 21.29
N MET A 25 -2.90 7.90 22.45
CA MET A 25 -3.56 6.68 22.93
C MET A 25 -3.56 6.64 24.47
N GLY A 26 -4.02 5.56 25.08
CA GLY A 26 -4.02 5.40 26.53
C GLY A 26 -2.64 5.10 27.14
N PRO A 27 -2.47 5.35 28.45
CA PRO A 27 -1.24 5.01 29.17
C PRO A 27 -0.97 3.51 29.12
N ILE A 28 0.31 3.12 29.14
CA ILE A 28 0.71 1.71 29.20
C ILE A 28 0.20 1.10 30.52
N PRO A 29 -0.41 -0.09 30.51
CA PRO A 29 -0.71 -0.82 31.75
C PRO A 29 0.58 -1.07 32.55
N THR A 30 0.68 -0.52 33.75
CA THR A 30 1.89 -0.65 34.60
C THR A 30 1.72 -1.64 35.76
N SER A 31 0.49 -2.00 36.13
CA SER A 31 0.21 -2.90 37.25
C SER A 31 -0.04 -4.34 36.80
N SER A 32 0.60 -5.29 37.48
CA SER A 32 0.35 -6.73 37.31
C SER A 32 -0.82 -7.25 38.16
N THR A 33 -1.28 -6.46 39.14
CA THR A 33 -2.27 -6.86 40.15
C THR A 33 -3.56 -6.04 40.13
N SER A 34 -3.56 -4.92 39.43
CA SER A 34 -4.71 -4.02 39.29
C SER A 34 -5.00 -3.81 37.82
N ALA A 35 -6.29 -3.70 37.49
CA ALA A 35 -6.71 -3.39 36.13
C ALA A 35 -6.32 -1.95 35.74
N ALA A 36 -6.00 -1.75 34.46
CA ALA A 36 -5.60 -0.46 33.92
C ALA A 36 -6.82 0.46 33.70
N ASP A 37 -6.69 1.73 34.08
CA ASP A 37 -7.61 2.78 33.63
C ASP A 37 -7.00 3.51 32.43
N SER A 38 -7.71 3.48 31.30
CA SER A 38 -7.27 4.05 30.03
C SER A 38 -8.13 5.22 29.58
N ALA A 39 -8.66 6.01 30.52
CA ALA A 39 -9.48 7.18 30.22
C ALA A 39 -8.68 8.43 29.80
N THR A 40 -7.39 8.49 30.16
CA THR A 40 -6.54 9.66 29.90
C THR A 40 -5.79 9.52 28.59
N PRO A 41 -5.93 10.45 27.63
CA PRO A 41 -5.12 10.47 26.42
C PRO A 41 -3.66 10.82 26.76
N THR A 42 -2.72 10.11 26.14
CA THR A 42 -1.27 10.29 26.29
C THR A 42 -0.60 10.15 24.93
N GLU A 43 0.34 11.03 24.62
CA GLU A 43 1.16 10.92 23.41
C GLU A 43 2.15 9.77 23.52
N ARG A 44 2.13 8.85 22.55
CA ARG A 44 3.01 7.68 22.53
C ARG A 44 3.71 7.54 21.20
N ASN A 45 4.93 7.00 21.26
CA ASN A 45 5.70 6.69 20.05
C ASN A 45 4.92 5.71 19.18
N ASN A 46 4.79 6.04 17.90
CA ASN A 46 4.15 5.20 16.92
C ASN A 46 5.10 4.06 16.52
N ALA A 47 4.70 2.81 16.74
CA ALA A 47 5.53 1.65 16.41
C ALA A 47 5.80 1.52 14.90
N ALA A 48 4.89 2.04 14.06
CA ALA A 48 5.05 2.05 12.62
C ALA A 48 5.98 3.16 12.13
N TYR A 49 6.41 4.12 12.98
CA TYR A 49 7.28 5.19 12.52
C TYR A 49 8.65 4.67 12.03
N GLY A 50 8.99 4.97 10.78
CA GLY A 50 10.26 4.57 10.18
C GLY A 50 10.41 3.05 9.96
N LYS A 51 9.30 2.31 9.92
CA LYS A 51 9.28 0.88 9.62
C LYS A 51 9.09 0.64 8.11
N HIS A 52 9.34 -0.59 7.72
CA HIS A 52 9.13 -1.08 6.37
C HIS A 52 8.17 -2.28 6.41
N MET A 53 7.40 -2.45 5.35
CA MET A 53 6.72 -3.72 5.09
C MET A 53 7.74 -4.76 4.65
N HIS A 54 7.49 -6.03 4.97
CA HIS A 54 8.41 -7.11 4.63
C HIS A 54 8.31 -7.48 3.16
N ASP A 55 7.08 -7.51 2.67
CA ASP A 55 6.77 -7.93 1.31
C ASP A 55 5.53 -7.18 0.83
N ALA A 56 5.57 -6.76 -0.43
CA ALA A 56 4.47 -6.11 -1.11
C ALA A 56 4.52 -6.48 -2.59
N GLU A 57 3.73 -7.49 -2.93
CA GLU A 57 3.61 -8.01 -4.27
C GLU A 57 2.41 -7.38 -4.96
N TRP A 58 2.63 -6.91 -6.18
CA TRP A 58 1.61 -6.31 -7.02
C TRP A 58 1.49 -7.09 -8.32
N PHE A 59 0.37 -7.78 -8.51
CA PHE A 59 0.08 -8.61 -9.68
C PHE A 59 -0.77 -7.81 -10.65
N THR A 60 -0.32 -7.62 -11.88
CA THR A 60 -1.06 -6.88 -12.90
C THR A 60 -1.09 -7.62 -14.22
N ASN A 61 -2.31 -7.86 -14.71
CA ASN A 61 -2.58 -8.33 -16.06
C ASN A 61 -3.20 -7.18 -16.85
N ALA A 62 -2.56 -6.74 -17.94
CA ALA A 62 -3.02 -5.57 -18.67
C ALA A 62 -2.84 -5.68 -20.20
N GLY A 63 -3.80 -5.12 -20.93
CA GLY A 63 -3.67 -4.79 -22.33
C GLY A 63 -3.02 -3.41 -22.50
N TYR A 64 -2.27 -3.24 -23.60
CA TYR A 64 -1.58 -2.01 -23.97
C TYR A 64 -2.11 -1.49 -25.29
N ILE A 65 -2.37 -0.18 -25.34
CA ILE A 65 -2.77 0.53 -26.54
C ILE A 65 -1.84 1.72 -26.71
N ALA A 66 -1.20 1.84 -27.87
CA ALA A 66 -0.35 2.97 -28.24
C ALA A 66 -0.82 3.69 -29.49
N LEU A 67 -0.84 5.01 -29.38
CA LEU A 67 -1.03 5.96 -30.45
C LEU A 67 0.31 6.63 -30.74
N ASN A 68 0.89 6.29 -31.89
CA ASN A 68 2.02 7.02 -32.44
C ASN A 68 1.48 8.32 -33.04
N ILE A 69 1.78 9.45 -32.40
CA ILE A 69 1.32 10.77 -32.83
C ILE A 69 2.36 11.38 -33.78
N TRP A 70 3.64 11.14 -33.48
CA TRP A 70 4.77 11.48 -34.35
C TRP A 70 5.69 10.27 -34.49
N ASP A 71 6.47 10.23 -35.57
CA ASP A 71 7.40 9.13 -35.91
C ASP A 71 8.29 8.70 -34.72
N ARG A 72 8.54 9.61 -33.78
CA ARG A 72 9.40 9.42 -32.60
C ARG A 72 8.71 9.58 -31.25
N PHE A 73 7.38 9.75 -31.22
CA PHE A 73 6.62 9.97 -29.99
C PHE A 73 5.32 9.19 -30.00
N ASP A 74 5.13 8.35 -28.98
CA ASP A 74 3.90 7.60 -28.76
C ASP A 74 3.33 7.85 -27.36
N ILE A 75 2.02 8.08 -27.35
CA ILE A 75 1.21 8.06 -26.13
C ILE A 75 0.63 6.67 -26.02
N PHE A 76 0.65 6.13 -24.81
CA PHE A 76 0.11 4.82 -24.53
C PHE A 76 -0.78 4.82 -23.29
N CYS A 77 -1.72 3.88 -23.26
CA CYS A 77 -2.42 3.52 -22.06
C CYS A 77 -2.36 2.02 -21.84
N THR A 78 -2.36 1.61 -20.57
CA THR A 78 -2.60 0.23 -20.20
C THR A 78 -3.92 0.14 -19.45
N LEU A 79 -4.68 -0.90 -19.74
CA LEU A 79 -5.96 -1.19 -19.10
C LEU A 79 -5.93 -2.64 -18.68
N GLY A 80 -6.24 -2.90 -17.42
CA GLY A 80 -6.01 -4.22 -16.86
C GLY A 80 -6.76 -4.46 -15.57
N ALA A 81 -6.33 -5.52 -14.92
CA ALA A 81 -6.78 -5.89 -13.60
C ALA A 81 -5.56 -6.14 -12.71
N THR A 82 -5.65 -5.67 -11.47
CA THR A 82 -4.59 -5.76 -10.49
C THR A 82 -5.12 -6.31 -9.18
N SER A 83 -4.34 -7.21 -8.57
CA SER A 83 -4.46 -7.65 -7.19
C SER A 83 -3.10 -7.49 -6.49
N GLY A 84 -3.12 -7.49 -5.16
CA GLY A 84 -1.93 -7.28 -4.35
C GLY A 84 -1.94 -8.13 -3.11
N TYR A 85 -0.73 -8.40 -2.63
CA TYR A 85 -0.45 -9.11 -1.41
C TYR A 85 0.55 -8.30 -0.58
N PHE A 86 0.25 -8.11 0.70
CA PHE A 86 1.12 -7.36 1.61
C PHE A 86 1.36 -8.15 2.86
N LYS A 87 2.64 -8.21 3.27
CA LYS A 87 3.06 -8.82 4.51
C LYS A 87 3.95 -7.87 5.29
N GLY A 88 3.67 -7.76 6.58
CA GLY A 88 4.46 -6.91 7.46
C GLY A 88 4.39 -7.36 8.90
N ASN A 89 5.34 -6.90 9.71
CA ASN A 89 5.23 -7.01 11.15
C ASN A 89 4.04 -6.16 11.64
N SER A 90 3.37 -6.59 12.71
CA SER A 90 2.27 -5.86 13.34
C SER A 90 2.66 -4.45 13.78
N SER A 91 3.94 -4.21 14.04
CA SER A 91 4.53 -2.88 14.27
C SER A 91 4.40 -1.96 13.06
N SER A 92 4.57 -2.47 11.83
CA SER A 92 4.42 -1.68 10.59
C SER A 92 2.96 -1.34 10.31
N PHE A 93 2.01 -2.15 10.79
CA PHE A 93 0.58 -1.87 10.72
C PHE A 93 0.04 -1.09 11.94
N ASN A 94 0.91 -0.75 12.90
CA ASN A 94 0.54 -0.12 14.18
C ASN A 94 -0.66 -0.80 14.86
N LEU A 95 -0.56 -2.11 15.09
CA LEU A 95 -1.64 -2.85 15.73
C LEU A 95 -1.76 -2.46 17.20
N ILE A 96 -2.88 -1.81 17.55
CA ILE A 96 -3.17 -1.36 18.91
C ILE A 96 -4.39 -2.07 19.47
N GLY A 97 -4.40 -2.25 20.79
CA GLY A 97 -5.46 -2.94 21.49
C GLY A 97 -5.76 -2.32 22.85
N LEU A 98 -6.91 -2.68 23.38
CA LEU A 98 -7.31 -2.35 24.74
C LEU A 98 -7.22 -3.63 25.58
N ILE A 99 -6.32 -3.65 26.57
CA ILE A 99 -6.01 -4.84 27.37
C ILE A 99 -6.11 -4.51 28.85
N GLY A 100 -6.68 -5.43 29.63
CA GLY A 100 -6.63 -5.40 31.09
C GLY A 100 -7.43 -4.27 31.74
N ILE A 101 -8.57 -3.86 31.16
CA ILE A 101 -9.44 -2.80 31.68
C ILE A 101 -10.39 -3.34 32.75
N SER A 102 -10.62 -2.57 33.81
CA SER A 102 -11.65 -2.84 34.82
C SER A 102 -12.96 -2.15 34.49
N GLY A 103 -14.04 -2.73 35.01
CA GLY A 103 -15.39 -2.17 34.92
C GLY A 103 -16.26 -2.87 33.89
N SER A 104 -17.48 -2.37 33.75
CA SER A 104 -18.52 -2.93 32.88
C SER A 104 -18.73 -2.14 31.58
N SER A 105 -17.99 -1.05 31.37
CA SER A 105 -18.11 -0.18 30.20
C SER A 105 -16.76 0.15 29.59
N LEU A 106 -16.73 0.17 28.25
CA LEU A 106 -15.57 0.58 27.44
C LEU A 106 -15.68 2.04 26.96
N GLU A 107 -16.71 2.76 27.40
CA GLU A 107 -16.96 4.14 27.01
C GLU A 107 -15.80 5.06 27.44
N GLY A 108 -15.31 5.87 26.51
CA GLY A 108 -14.21 6.81 26.76
C GLY A 108 -12.84 6.15 27.00
N LYS A 109 -12.69 4.84 26.78
CA LYS A 109 -11.42 4.13 27.01
C LYS A 109 -10.56 4.10 25.74
N TYR A 110 -9.37 4.70 25.81
CA TYR A 110 -8.40 4.71 24.73
C TYR A 110 -7.66 3.37 24.67
N PRO A 111 -7.28 2.85 23.47
CA PRO A 111 -6.37 1.71 23.36
C PRO A 111 -5.08 1.95 24.15
N ASN A 112 -4.61 0.96 24.92
CA ASN A 112 -3.50 1.10 25.87
C ASN A 112 -2.30 0.20 25.56
N ALA A 113 -2.46 -0.77 24.66
CA ALA A 113 -1.42 -1.71 24.27
C ALA A 113 -1.06 -1.55 22.80
N ASN A 114 0.23 -1.76 22.49
CA ASN A 114 0.71 -1.93 21.13
C ASN A 114 1.17 -3.39 20.98
N ILE A 115 0.73 -4.06 19.93
CA ILE A 115 1.05 -5.44 19.62
C ILE A 115 2.17 -5.41 18.58
N SER A 116 3.42 -5.51 19.03
CA SER A 116 4.62 -5.49 18.18
C SER A 116 5.13 -6.87 17.75
N ASN A 117 4.58 -7.94 18.34
CA ASN A 117 5.04 -9.32 18.16
C ASN A 117 3.99 -10.11 17.37
N GLY A 118 3.77 -9.69 16.13
CA GLY A 118 2.89 -10.38 15.20
C GLY A 118 3.25 -10.12 13.75
N VAL A 119 2.61 -10.89 12.88
CA VAL A 119 2.64 -10.79 11.43
C VAL A 119 1.23 -10.46 10.97
N VAL A 120 1.13 -9.51 10.05
CA VAL A 120 -0.10 -9.13 9.39
C VAL A 120 0.06 -9.43 7.90
N GLU A 121 -0.91 -10.14 7.36
CA GLU A 121 -1.01 -10.47 5.93
C GLU A 121 -2.32 -9.92 5.39
N LEU A 122 -2.25 -9.30 4.23
CA LEU A 122 -3.38 -8.63 3.59
C LEU A 122 -3.44 -9.06 2.13
N TYR A 123 -4.58 -9.64 1.75
CA TYR A 123 -4.89 -10.03 0.38
C TYR A 123 -5.96 -9.11 -0.17
N THR A 124 -5.74 -8.60 -1.38
CA THR A 124 -6.71 -7.74 -2.05
C THR A 124 -7.50 -8.46 -3.14
N ASP A 125 -8.70 -7.97 -3.44
CA ASP A 125 -9.46 -8.41 -4.59
C ASP A 125 -8.84 -7.90 -5.90
N THR A 126 -9.14 -8.61 -6.97
CA THR A 126 -8.78 -8.19 -8.32
C THR A 126 -9.69 -7.03 -8.74
N THR A 127 -9.10 -5.87 -9.00
CA THR A 127 -9.83 -4.68 -9.45
C THR A 127 -9.26 -4.10 -10.71
N PHE A 128 -10.08 -3.31 -11.40
CA PHE A 128 -9.64 -2.58 -12.57
C PHE A 128 -8.45 -1.67 -12.26
N SER A 129 -7.44 -1.74 -13.12
CA SER A 129 -6.27 -0.88 -13.11
C SER A 129 -6.10 -0.22 -14.46
N TRP A 130 -5.56 1.00 -14.43
CA TRP A 130 -5.26 1.74 -15.65
C TRP A 130 -3.96 2.49 -15.50
N SER A 131 -3.31 2.72 -16.63
CA SER A 131 -2.17 3.62 -16.71
C SER A 131 -2.25 4.46 -17.97
N VAL A 132 -1.63 5.64 -17.91
CA VAL A 132 -1.37 6.48 -19.08
C VAL A 132 0.10 6.85 -19.06
N GLY A 133 0.72 6.84 -20.23
CA GLY A 133 2.11 7.20 -20.37
C GLY A 133 2.43 7.75 -21.74
N ALA A 134 3.62 8.30 -21.85
CA ALA A 134 4.19 8.75 -23.10
C ALA A 134 5.66 8.35 -23.13
N ARG A 135 6.13 7.97 -24.30
CA ARG A 135 7.56 7.79 -24.53
C ARG A 135 7.94 8.42 -25.86
N GLY A 136 9.21 8.78 -25.99
CA GLY A 136 9.71 9.31 -27.23
C GLY A 136 11.22 9.45 -27.26
N ALA A 137 11.75 9.60 -28.47
CA ALA A 137 13.16 9.93 -28.69
C ALA A 137 13.38 11.43 -28.45
N LEU A 138 14.17 11.75 -27.43
CA LEU A 138 14.58 13.11 -27.10
C LEU A 138 15.68 13.61 -28.02
N TRP A 139 16.57 12.71 -28.42
CA TRP A 139 17.71 13.05 -29.26
C TRP A 139 18.15 11.86 -30.09
N GLU A 140 18.55 12.15 -31.33
CA GLU A 140 19.21 11.20 -32.20
C GLU A 140 20.40 11.87 -32.87
N CYS A 141 21.54 11.20 -32.89
CA CYS A 141 22.69 11.60 -33.69
C CYS A 141 23.35 10.36 -34.28
N GLY A 142 23.28 10.24 -35.61
CA GLY A 142 23.82 9.09 -36.34
C GLY A 142 23.22 7.79 -35.82
N CYS A 143 24.06 6.96 -35.20
CA CYS A 143 23.67 5.67 -34.65
C CYS A 143 23.17 5.70 -33.20
N ALA A 144 23.22 6.85 -32.51
CA ALA A 144 22.82 6.99 -31.12
C ALA A 144 21.39 7.55 -30.99
N THR A 145 20.57 6.96 -30.11
CA THR A 145 19.22 7.43 -29.79
C THR A 145 19.02 7.47 -28.29
N LEU A 146 18.69 8.66 -27.77
CA LEU A 146 18.27 8.89 -26.39
C LEU A 146 16.75 8.98 -26.35
N GLY A 147 16.11 8.10 -25.58
CA GLY A 147 14.68 8.09 -25.33
C GLY A 147 14.37 8.39 -23.88
N ALA A 148 13.16 8.90 -23.65
CA ALA A 148 12.56 9.01 -22.32
C ALA A 148 11.15 8.44 -22.33
N GLU A 149 10.73 7.96 -21.17
CA GLU A 149 9.38 7.47 -20.92
C GLU A 149 8.87 7.98 -19.59
N PHE A 150 7.55 8.13 -19.55
CA PHE A 150 6.82 8.57 -18.38
C PHE A 150 5.50 7.83 -18.33
N GLN A 151 5.14 7.30 -17.17
CA GLN A 151 3.91 6.56 -16.97
C GLN A 151 3.32 6.85 -15.59
N TYR A 152 2.01 7.04 -15.56
CA TYR A 152 1.21 7.08 -14.36
C TYR A 152 0.31 5.85 -14.33
N ALA A 153 0.34 5.09 -13.24
CA ALA A 153 -0.56 3.96 -13.02
C ALA A 153 -1.40 4.17 -11.77
N GLN A 154 -2.66 3.74 -11.83
CA GLN A 154 -3.58 3.83 -10.72
C GLN A 154 -4.46 2.57 -10.63
N SER A 155 -4.68 2.13 -9.40
CA SER A 155 -5.70 1.13 -9.07
C SER A 155 -6.20 1.28 -7.64
N LYS A 156 -7.35 0.68 -7.34
CA LYS A 156 -7.98 0.78 -6.02
C LYS A 156 -8.56 -0.56 -5.57
N PRO A 157 -7.70 -1.58 -5.33
CA PRO A 157 -8.17 -2.86 -4.86
C PRO A 157 -8.68 -2.77 -3.41
N ARG A 158 -9.74 -3.53 -3.12
CA ARG A 158 -10.32 -3.70 -1.81
C ARG A 158 -9.62 -4.84 -1.09
N VAL A 159 -9.53 -4.76 0.22
CA VAL A 159 -9.01 -5.86 1.02
C VAL A 159 -10.06 -6.96 1.08
N GLN A 160 -9.69 -8.15 0.66
CA GLN A 160 -10.54 -9.33 0.69
C GLN A 160 -10.31 -10.12 1.97
N GLU A 161 -9.06 -10.30 2.38
CA GLU A 161 -8.70 -11.01 3.61
C GLU A 161 -7.62 -10.24 4.37
N LEU A 162 -7.83 -10.11 5.68
CA LEU A 162 -6.86 -9.59 6.63
C LEU A 162 -6.59 -10.66 7.68
N ASN A 163 -5.37 -11.18 7.67
CA ASN A 163 -4.90 -12.17 8.61
C ASN A 163 -3.95 -11.50 9.60
N VAL A 164 -4.19 -11.71 10.88
CA VAL A 164 -3.33 -11.22 11.96
C VAL A 164 -2.92 -12.42 12.81
N LEU A 165 -1.62 -12.69 12.84
CA LEU A 165 -1.02 -13.73 13.65
C LEU A 165 -0.10 -13.08 14.67
N SER A 166 -0.46 -13.12 15.95
CA SER A 166 0.37 -12.62 17.04
C SER A 166 0.54 -13.69 18.10
N ASN A 167 1.52 -13.53 18.99
CA ASN A 167 1.72 -14.48 20.08
C ASN A 167 0.49 -14.64 21.00
N VAL A 168 -0.34 -13.60 21.10
CA VAL A 168 -1.50 -13.56 22.00
C VAL A 168 -2.83 -13.89 21.31
N ALA A 169 -2.92 -13.73 20.00
CA ALA A 169 -4.16 -13.93 19.25
C ALA A 169 -3.89 -14.19 17.76
N GLN A 170 -4.71 -15.04 17.16
CA GLN A 170 -4.79 -15.25 15.72
C GLN A 170 -6.24 -15.04 15.26
N PHE A 171 -6.44 -14.22 14.24
CA PHE A 171 -7.75 -14.04 13.62
C PHE A 171 -7.64 -13.66 12.15
N THR A 172 -8.71 -13.99 11.42
CA THR A 172 -8.89 -13.65 10.01
C THR A 172 -10.18 -12.88 9.85
N VAL A 173 -10.12 -11.72 9.19
CA VAL A 173 -11.29 -10.92 8.86
C VAL A 173 -11.48 -10.96 7.35
N HIS A 174 -12.64 -11.45 6.93
CA HIS A 174 -13.04 -11.42 5.52
C HIS A 174 -13.74 -10.10 5.22
N LYS A 175 -13.33 -9.44 4.12
CA LYS A 175 -13.83 -8.14 3.66
C LYS A 175 -13.83 -7.10 4.78
N PRO A 176 -12.67 -6.82 5.41
CA PRO A 176 -12.59 -5.96 6.58
C PRO A 176 -13.16 -4.56 6.28
N GLN A 177 -13.95 -4.06 7.21
CA GLN A 177 -14.49 -2.71 7.22
C GLN A 177 -14.03 -1.98 8.47
N GLY A 178 -13.88 -0.66 8.37
CA GLY A 178 -13.40 0.15 9.48
C GLY A 178 -13.68 1.63 9.30
N TYR A 179 -13.20 2.42 10.26
CA TYR A 179 -13.32 3.86 10.26
C TYR A 179 -12.10 4.50 9.58
N ILE A 180 -12.33 5.58 8.82
CA ILE A 180 -11.26 6.38 8.20
C ILE A 180 -11.21 7.74 8.90
N GLY A 181 -10.02 8.15 9.36
CA GLY A 181 -9.81 9.46 9.97
C GLY A 181 -10.53 9.71 11.29
N LYS A 182 -11.03 8.65 11.94
CA LYS A 182 -11.74 8.75 13.23
C LYS A 182 -10.73 8.79 14.38
N SER A 183 -10.83 9.81 15.23
CA SER A 183 -10.05 9.93 16.45
C SER A 183 -10.40 8.81 17.44
N LEU A 184 -9.40 8.34 18.20
CA LEU A 184 -9.62 7.44 19.32
C LEU A 184 -10.26 8.20 20.50
N PRO A 185 -11.05 7.53 21.36
CA PRO A 185 -11.46 6.12 21.26
C PRO A 185 -12.55 5.93 20.19
N LEU A 186 -12.62 4.72 19.63
CA LEU A 186 -13.68 4.36 18.70
C LEU A 186 -15.05 4.29 19.42
N PRO A 187 -16.16 4.47 18.69
CA PRO A 187 -17.51 4.26 19.23
C PRO A 187 -17.66 2.88 19.90
N THR A 188 -18.47 2.79 20.95
CA THR A 188 -18.68 1.53 21.71
C THR A 188 -19.34 0.42 20.90
N ASN A 189 -20.05 0.76 19.83
CA ASN A 189 -20.61 -0.18 18.86
C ASN A 189 -19.62 -0.63 17.78
N ALA A 190 -18.38 -0.12 17.74
CA ALA A 190 -17.37 -0.53 16.78
C ALA A 190 -17.13 -2.05 16.86
N GLY A 191 -17.13 -2.73 15.70
CA GLY A 191 -16.99 -4.18 15.62
C GLY A 191 -18.29 -4.97 15.88
N THR A 192 -19.42 -4.31 16.12
CA THR A 192 -20.75 -4.95 16.24
C THR A 192 -21.57 -4.75 14.97
N SER A 193 -22.68 -5.49 14.83
CA SER A 193 -23.65 -5.30 13.72
C SER A 193 -24.29 -3.92 13.69
N ASN A 194 -24.24 -3.17 14.80
CA ASN A 194 -24.82 -1.84 14.93
C ASN A 194 -23.81 -0.73 14.57
N ALA A 195 -22.60 -1.07 14.14
CA ALA A 195 -21.59 -0.10 13.73
C ALA A 195 -22.05 0.65 12.46
N THR A 196 -22.15 1.97 12.55
CA THR A 196 -22.44 2.86 11.41
C THR A 196 -21.15 3.46 10.86
N ASP A 197 -21.24 4.09 9.69
CA ASP A 197 -20.15 4.86 9.06
C ASP A 197 -18.89 4.07 8.70
N LEU A 198 -19.02 2.74 8.61
CA LEU A 198 -17.96 1.85 8.18
C LEU A 198 -17.65 2.04 6.70
N LYS A 199 -16.36 1.95 6.37
CA LYS A 199 -15.84 1.94 4.99
C LYS A 199 -15.09 0.64 4.76
N ASN A 200 -15.18 0.13 3.53
CA ASN A 200 -14.37 -1.01 3.12
C ASN A 200 -12.89 -0.63 3.20
N ALA A 201 -12.06 -1.53 3.72
CA ALA A 201 -10.62 -1.36 3.62
C ALA A 201 -10.24 -1.42 2.14
N THR A 202 -9.61 -0.36 1.64
CA THR A 202 -9.15 -0.26 0.24
C THR A 202 -7.74 0.29 0.22
N ILE A 203 -6.93 -0.18 -0.72
CA ILE A 203 -5.60 0.35 -0.97
C ILE A 203 -5.73 1.29 -2.16
N ASN A 204 -5.43 2.58 -1.96
CA ASN A 204 -5.31 3.52 -3.07
C ASN A 204 -3.88 3.40 -3.57
N TYR A 205 -3.70 2.87 -4.78
CA TYR A 205 -2.39 2.72 -5.38
C TYR A 205 -2.20 3.73 -6.49
N HIS A 206 -1.17 4.55 -6.35
CA HIS A 206 -0.74 5.50 -7.36
C HIS A 206 0.75 5.32 -7.61
N GLU A 207 1.15 5.20 -8.87
CA GLU A 207 2.55 5.05 -9.22
C GLU A 207 2.95 6.00 -10.35
N TRP A 208 4.05 6.71 -10.13
CA TRP A 208 4.78 7.40 -11.18
C TRP A 208 6.01 6.58 -11.56
N GLN A 209 6.20 6.36 -12.86
CA GLN A 209 7.37 5.74 -13.44
C GLN A 209 7.98 6.69 -14.46
N VAL A 210 9.29 6.90 -14.37
CA VAL A 210 10.05 7.76 -15.27
C VAL A 210 11.29 7.00 -15.70
N GLY A 211 11.51 6.89 -17.00
CA GLY A 211 12.65 6.19 -17.55
C GLY A 211 13.41 7.04 -18.56
N ALA A 212 14.71 6.79 -18.67
CA ALA A 212 15.54 7.31 -19.73
C ALA A 212 16.43 6.18 -20.24
N ALA A 213 16.56 6.06 -21.57
CA ALA A 213 17.33 5.01 -22.19
C ALA A 213 18.19 5.55 -23.33
N LEU A 214 19.43 5.09 -23.42
CA LEU A 214 20.34 5.35 -24.52
C LEU A 214 20.56 4.05 -25.29
N SER A 215 20.43 4.12 -26.61
CA SER A 215 20.71 3.01 -27.51
C SER A 215 21.70 3.43 -28.58
N TYR A 216 22.49 2.48 -29.08
CA TYR A 216 23.45 2.72 -30.16
C TYR A 216 23.37 1.59 -31.20
N ARG A 217 23.24 1.91 -32.49
CA ARG A 217 23.14 0.93 -33.57
C ARG A 217 24.52 0.54 -34.10
N LEU A 218 24.91 -0.71 -33.91
CA LEU A 218 26.14 -1.34 -34.43
C LEU A 218 25.80 -2.35 -35.52
N ASN A 219 25.64 -1.92 -36.78
CA ASN A 219 25.37 -2.77 -37.95
C ASN A 219 24.23 -3.82 -37.77
N MET A 220 24.48 -4.93 -37.07
CA MET A 220 23.52 -6.01 -36.77
C MET A 220 23.04 -6.05 -35.30
N LEU A 221 23.66 -5.29 -34.37
CA LEU A 221 23.35 -5.27 -32.94
C LEU A 221 22.92 -3.86 -32.50
N VAL A 222 21.97 -3.75 -31.57
CA VAL A 222 21.60 -2.49 -30.93
C VAL A 222 21.71 -2.65 -29.42
N PRO A 223 22.89 -2.42 -28.80
CA PRO A 223 22.97 -2.31 -27.35
C PRO A 223 22.07 -1.18 -26.83
N TYR A 224 21.42 -1.43 -25.69
CA TYR A 224 20.62 -0.45 -24.97
C TYR A 224 20.99 -0.46 -23.49
N ILE A 225 20.99 0.73 -22.88
CA ILE A 225 21.07 0.92 -21.44
C ILE A 225 19.95 1.86 -21.02
N GLY A 226 19.26 1.52 -19.94
CA GLY A 226 18.15 2.31 -19.42
C GLY A 226 18.22 2.43 -17.91
N ILE A 227 17.77 3.57 -17.40
CA ILE A 227 17.52 3.80 -15.99
C ILE A 227 16.02 4.06 -15.86
N GLN A 228 15.37 3.35 -14.94
CA GLN A 228 13.99 3.58 -14.57
C GLN A 228 13.92 3.95 -13.09
N TRP A 229 13.12 4.96 -12.80
CA TRP A 229 12.75 5.36 -11.46
C TRP A 229 11.25 5.20 -11.29
N SER A 230 10.85 4.61 -10.17
CA SER A 230 9.44 4.47 -9.82
C SER A 230 9.17 4.93 -8.39
N ARG A 231 7.99 5.50 -8.18
CA ARG A 231 7.49 5.87 -6.86
C ARG A 231 6.02 5.54 -6.74
N ALA A 232 5.72 4.59 -5.85
CA ALA A 232 4.37 4.25 -5.44
C ALA A 232 3.96 5.04 -4.18
N THR A 233 2.69 5.43 -4.10
CA THR A 233 2.04 6.10 -2.95
C THR A 233 0.65 5.53 -2.72
#